data_AF-A0A8T3CX04-F1
#
_entry.id   AF-A0A8T3CX04-F1
#
_cell.length_a   1.000
_cell.length_b   1.000
_cell.length_c   1.000
_cell.angle_alpha   90.00
_cell.angle_beta   90.00
_cell.angle_gamma   90.00
#
_symmetry.space_group_name_H-M   'P 1'
#
loop_
_entity.id
_entity.type
_entity.pdbx_description
1 polymer ?
#
loop_
_entity_poly.entity_id
_entity_poly.type
_entity_poly.pdbx_seq_one_letter_code
_entity_poly.pdbx_strand_id
1 'polypeptide(L)'
;MESEFSDGESFGIEVILNDATDTKKGPRCPHGPALLFEKVCRGEQQGRRFYACSACRDRKDCSFFQWEDEKVSEARLLARERENQARQPPFSHQQYCSRFREFVSLPLEQRRFCQECQLLLLPEEWSGHSSHKALADDITVARLRRPSLLLRPLENKKSNAQYLFADRSCHFLLDLLAGLGFRKVLCIGAPRLHELIKIRNQEGRSEAMKSLLLDIDFRCVYRMEWFDLDL
;
A
#
# COMPACT_ATOMS: atom_id res chain seq x y z
N MET A 1 -15.12 46.81 23.28
CA MET A 1 -14.03 45.85 23.10
C MET A 1 -14.65 44.47 23.22
N GLU A 2 -15.09 43.95 22.08
CA GLU A 2 -15.51 42.56 21.84
C GLU A 2 -15.61 42.48 20.31
N SER A 3 -14.54 41.98 19.68
CA SER A 3 -14.52 41.75 18.24
C SER A 3 -15.03 40.33 17.99
N GLU A 4 -16.22 40.25 17.41
CA GLU A 4 -16.85 39.03 16.95
C GLU A 4 -15.91 38.28 15.99
N PHE A 5 -15.51 37.08 16.39
CA PHE A 5 -14.94 36.10 15.46
C PHE A 5 -16.07 35.62 14.55
N SER A 6 -16.06 36.07 13.29
CA SER A 6 -17.01 35.62 12.28
C SER A 6 -16.75 34.16 11.93
N ASP A 7 -17.78 33.36 12.17
CA ASP A 7 -17.88 31.94 11.88
C ASP A 7 -17.92 31.68 10.35
N GLY A 8 -17.10 30.74 9.88
CA GLY A 8 -17.43 29.91 8.71
C GLY A 8 -17.14 30.41 7.28
N GLU A 9 -15.91 30.79 6.94
CA GLU A 9 -15.48 30.80 5.53
C GLU A 9 -15.30 29.35 5.02
N SER A 10 -16.29 28.85 4.26
CA SER A 10 -16.19 27.55 3.59
C SER A 10 -15.16 27.59 2.46
N PHE A 11 -13.96 27.07 2.69
CA PHE A 11 -12.93 26.88 1.68
C PHE A 11 -13.18 25.60 0.85
N GLY A 12 -13.14 25.71 -0.48
CA GLY A 12 -13.10 24.57 -1.39
C GLY A 12 -11.66 24.12 -1.64
N ILE A 13 -11.43 22.82 -1.80
CA ILE A 13 -10.15 22.28 -2.29
C ILE A 13 -10.45 21.49 -3.56
N GLU A 14 -9.80 21.87 -4.66
CA GLU A 14 -9.90 21.20 -5.94
C GLU A 14 -8.57 20.55 -6.32
N VAL A 15 -8.62 19.42 -7.01
CA VAL A 15 -7.42 18.76 -7.56
C VAL A 15 -7.22 19.27 -8.97
N ILE A 16 -6.03 19.80 -9.26
CA ILE A 16 -5.67 20.25 -10.59
C ILE A 16 -5.03 19.08 -11.33
N LEU A 17 -5.70 18.64 -12.40
CA LEU A 17 -5.18 17.61 -13.30
C LEU A 17 -4.34 18.31 -14.37
N ASN A 18 -3.03 18.09 -14.33
CA ASN A 18 -2.15 18.59 -15.39
C ASN A 18 -2.45 17.82 -16.68
N ASP A 19 -2.48 18.55 -17.80
CA ASP A 19 -2.73 17.95 -19.11
C ASP A 19 -1.60 17.00 -19.49
N ALA A 20 -1.90 15.95 -20.27
CA ALA A 20 -0.91 14.89 -20.58
C ALA A 20 0.35 15.40 -21.33
N THR A 21 0.30 16.62 -21.86
CA THR A 21 1.40 17.32 -22.53
C THR A 21 2.28 18.15 -21.60
N ASP A 22 1.91 18.27 -20.32
CA ASP A 22 2.67 19.03 -19.33
C ASP A 22 3.93 18.26 -18.90
N THR A 23 5.09 18.83 -19.24
CA THR A 23 6.41 18.23 -18.97
C THR A 23 6.93 18.58 -17.57
N LYS A 24 6.26 19.47 -16.83
CA LYS A 24 6.65 19.83 -15.46
C LYS A 24 6.33 18.71 -14.49
N LYS A 25 7.37 17.96 -14.10
CA LYS A 25 7.26 16.99 -13.01
C LYS A 25 7.12 17.71 -11.67
N GLY A 26 5.97 17.53 -11.03
CA GLY A 26 5.75 17.99 -9.66
C GLY A 26 6.74 17.38 -8.66
N PRO A 27 6.88 17.98 -7.47
CA PRO A 27 7.74 17.44 -6.42
C PRO A 27 7.24 16.08 -5.93
N ARG A 28 8.15 15.31 -5.33
CA ARG A 28 7.88 13.95 -4.84
C ARG A 28 7.89 13.92 -3.31
N CYS A 29 6.99 13.12 -2.77
CA CYS A 29 6.97 12.71 -1.37
C CYS A 29 7.41 11.24 -1.27
N PRO A 30 7.47 10.65 -0.06
CA PRO A 30 7.85 9.24 0.11
C PRO A 30 6.95 8.25 -0.64
N HIS A 31 5.70 8.64 -0.93
CA HIS A 31 4.69 7.83 -1.60
C HIS A 31 4.63 8.04 -3.13
N GLY A 32 5.55 8.82 -3.70
CA GLY A 32 5.60 9.12 -5.13
C GLY A 32 5.31 10.58 -5.47
N PRO A 33 4.93 10.88 -6.72
CA PRO A 33 4.58 12.22 -7.16
C PRO A 33 3.45 12.82 -6.31
N ALA A 34 3.63 14.06 -5.87
CA ALA A 34 2.59 14.84 -5.20
C ALA A 34 1.53 15.30 -6.21
N LEU A 35 0.30 15.50 -5.75
CA LEU A 35 -0.77 16.11 -6.55
C LEU A 35 -0.78 17.62 -6.32
N LEU A 36 -1.16 18.36 -7.36
CA LEU A 36 -1.41 19.79 -7.29
C LEU A 36 -2.87 20.02 -6.87
N PHE A 37 -3.05 20.84 -5.85
CA PHE A 37 -4.34 21.24 -5.31
C PHE A 37 -4.50 22.75 -5.41
N GLU A 38 -5.72 23.24 -5.58
CA GLU A 38 -6.07 24.65 -5.52
C GLU A 38 -7.03 24.88 -4.34
N LYS A 39 -6.65 25.80 -3.44
CA LYS A 39 -7.53 26.26 -2.36
C LYS A 39 -8.34 27.46 -2.86
N VAL A 40 -9.64 27.29 -3.01
CA VAL A 40 -10.56 28.33 -3.49
C VAL A 40 -11.24 29.01 -2.29
N CYS A 41 -11.10 30.32 -2.19
CA CYS A 41 -11.79 31.16 -1.21
C CYS A 41 -13.03 31.77 -1.86
N ARG A 42 -14.18 31.77 -1.17
CA ARG A 42 -15.39 32.43 -1.68
C ARG A 42 -15.14 33.93 -1.85
N GLY A 43 -15.19 34.42 -3.09
CA GLY A 43 -15.00 35.83 -3.43
C GLY A 43 -13.66 36.14 -4.10
N GLU A 44 -12.69 35.23 -4.11
CA GLU A 44 -11.45 35.36 -4.86
C GLU A 44 -11.61 34.74 -6.27
N GLN A 45 -11.12 35.43 -7.31
CA GLN A 45 -11.20 34.93 -8.69
C GLN A 45 -10.19 33.82 -9.01
N GLN A 46 -9.13 33.67 -8.21
CA GLN A 46 -8.12 32.62 -8.36
C GLN A 46 -7.76 32.06 -6.98
N GLY A 47 -7.76 30.73 -6.85
CA GLY A 47 -7.33 30.06 -5.64
C GLY A 47 -5.79 29.97 -5.57
N ARG A 48 -5.27 29.65 -4.38
CA ARG A 48 -3.83 29.45 -4.20
C ARG A 48 -3.47 27.97 -4.33
N ARG A 49 -2.47 27.68 -5.16
CA ARG A 49 -2.08 26.31 -5.53
C ARG A 49 -0.92 25.75 -4.72
N PHE A 50 -1.01 24.48 -4.36
CA PHE A 50 0.00 23.78 -3.57
C PHE A 50 0.08 22.29 -3.89
N TYR A 51 1.25 21.70 -3.69
CA TYR A 51 1.48 20.27 -3.77
C TYR A 51 1.31 19.59 -2.42
N ALA A 52 0.59 18.46 -2.42
CA ALA A 52 0.44 17.59 -1.24
C ALA A 52 0.44 16.10 -1.62
N CYS A 53 0.55 15.23 -0.61
CA CYS A 53 0.62 13.79 -0.80
C CYS A 53 -0.61 13.24 -1.54
N SER A 54 -0.39 12.36 -2.52
CA SER A 54 -1.44 11.66 -3.27
C SER A 54 -2.07 10.50 -2.50
N ALA A 55 -1.33 9.90 -1.56
CA ALA A 55 -1.70 8.67 -0.87
C ALA A 55 -2.15 8.87 0.59
N CYS A 56 -1.79 9.98 1.22
CA CYS A 56 -2.11 10.25 2.63
C CYS A 56 -2.92 11.54 2.75
N ARG A 57 -4.07 11.44 3.40
CA ARG A 57 -4.97 12.58 3.67
C ARG A 57 -4.59 13.34 4.95
N ASP A 58 -3.91 12.68 5.89
CA ASP A 58 -3.43 13.31 7.12
C ASP A 58 -1.97 13.75 6.99
N ARG A 59 -1.67 14.98 7.44
CA ARG A 59 -0.30 15.51 7.47
C ARG A 59 0.58 14.82 8.51
N LYS A 60 -0.01 14.09 9.47
CA LYS A 60 0.73 13.26 10.42
C LYS A 60 1.35 12.03 9.76
N ASP A 61 0.64 11.45 8.77
CA ASP A 61 1.12 10.28 8.03
C ASP A 61 2.13 10.70 6.95
N CYS A 62 1.86 11.82 6.24
CA CYS A 62 2.80 12.45 5.32
C CYS A 62 2.73 13.98 5.43
N SER A 63 3.77 14.61 5.97
CA SER A 63 3.81 16.05 6.23
C SER A 63 4.13 16.90 4.98
N PHE A 64 4.34 16.26 3.83
CA PHE A 64 4.73 16.91 2.58
C PHE A 64 3.75 18.01 2.18
N PHE A 65 4.28 19.22 2.01
CA PHE A 65 3.56 20.39 1.54
C PHE A 65 4.54 21.35 0.85
N GLN A 66 4.12 21.95 -0.26
CA GLN A 66 4.89 22.97 -0.98
C GLN A 66 3.93 23.86 -1.78
N TRP A 67 4.05 25.19 -1.69
CA TRP A 67 3.28 26.06 -2.60
C TRP A 67 3.80 25.92 -4.04
N GLU A 68 2.94 26.07 -5.04
CA GLU A 68 3.34 25.91 -6.45
C GLU A 68 4.44 26.90 -6.86
N ASP A 69 4.35 28.13 -6.36
CA ASP A 69 5.26 29.25 -6.63
C ASP A 69 6.46 29.31 -5.65
N GLU A 70 6.54 28.38 -4.70
CA GLU A 70 7.60 28.36 -3.70
C GLU A 70 8.97 28.01 -4.30
N LYS A 71 9.93 28.94 -4.16
CA LYS A 71 11.34 28.65 -4.45
C LYS A 71 11.94 27.81 -3.32
N VAL A 72 12.24 26.55 -3.60
CA VAL A 72 12.81 25.61 -2.62
C VAL A 72 14.33 25.69 -2.64
N SER A 73 14.95 25.87 -1.46
CA SER A 73 16.41 25.84 -1.33
C SER A 73 16.97 24.43 -1.52
N GLU A 74 18.23 24.34 -1.94
CA GLU A 74 18.94 23.06 -2.10
C GLU A 74 18.96 22.25 -0.80
N ALA A 75 19.22 22.91 0.34
CA ALA A 75 19.20 22.25 1.65
C ALA A 75 17.84 21.57 1.97
N ARG A 76 16.71 22.20 1.57
CA ARG A 76 15.38 21.62 1.76
C ARG A 76 15.10 20.48 0.78
N LEU A 77 15.62 20.54 -0.44
CA LEU A 77 15.57 19.41 -1.38
C LEU A 77 16.34 18.19 -0.84
N LEU A 78 17.57 18.39 -0.37
CA LEU A 78 18.38 17.33 0.23
C LEU A 78 17.77 16.74 1.51
N ALA A 79 17.13 17.57 2.35
CA ALA A 79 16.40 17.09 3.52
C ALA A 79 15.19 16.22 3.13
N ARG A 80 14.44 16.65 2.10
CA ARG A 80 13.31 15.91 1.56
C ARG A 80 13.73 14.57 0.97
N GLU A 81 14.82 14.53 0.20
CA GLU A 81 15.32 13.29 -0.38
C GLU A 81 15.73 12.28 0.70
N ARG A 82 16.38 12.74 1.77
CA ARG A 82 16.71 11.90 2.93
C ARG A 82 15.46 11.35 3.62
N GLU A 83 14.43 12.18 3.83
CA GLU A 83 13.16 11.71 4.40
C GLU A 83 12.45 10.71 3.48
N ASN A 84 12.41 10.99 2.17
CA ASN A 84 11.81 10.11 1.18
C ASN A 84 12.50 8.73 1.17
N GLN A 85 13.83 8.69 1.29
CA GLN A 85 14.62 7.46 1.38
C GLN A 85 14.37 6.72 2.69
N ALA A 86 14.38 7.42 3.83
CA ALA A 86 14.19 6.82 5.15
C ALA A 86 12.80 6.18 5.34
N ARG A 87 11.80 6.62 4.59
CA ARG A 87 10.43 6.08 4.61
C ARG A 87 10.16 5.05 3.52
N GLN A 88 11.16 4.68 2.71
CA GLN A 88 11.00 3.56 1.77
C GLN A 88 10.86 2.24 2.54
N PRO A 89 10.22 1.22 1.93
CA PRO A 89 10.20 -0.12 2.49
C PRO A 89 11.62 -0.61 2.82
N PRO A 90 11.80 -1.41 3.89
CA PRO A 90 13.12 -1.86 4.35
C PRO A 90 13.82 -2.81 3.36
N PHE A 91 13.06 -3.41 2.44
CA PHE A 91 13.57 -4.30 1.41
C PHE A 91 13.05 -3.87 0.05
N SER A 92 13.87 -4.06 -0.97
CA SER A 92 13.44 -3.96 -2.37
C SER A 92 12.48 -5.09 -2.72
N HIS A 93 11.73 -4.94 -3.82
CA HIS A 93 10.85 -6.00 -4.31
C HIS A 93 11.59 -7.33 -4.54
N GLN A 94 12.77 -7.27 -5.17
CA GLN A 94 13.61 -8.45 -5.40
C GLN A 94 14.05 -9.11 -4.09
N GLN A 95 14.42 -8.30 -3.09
CA GLN A 95 14.78 -8.82 -1.76
C GLN A 95 13.60 -9.49 -1.07
N TYR A 96 12.40 -8.89 -1.12
CA TYR A 96 11.19 -9.54 -0.60
C TYR A 96 10.94 -10.88 -1.28
N CYS A 97 11.05 -10.96 -2.61
CA CYS A 97 10.92 -12.20 -3.35
C CYS A 97 11.94 -13.26 -2.92
N SER A 98 13.23 -12.92 -2.86
CA SER A 98 14.29 -13.86 -2.46
C SER A 98 14.12 -14.35 -1.03
N ARG A 99 13.90 -13.43 -0.08
CA ARG A 99 13.63 -13.76 1.32
C ARG A 99 12.42 -14.66 1.46
N PHE A 100 11.39 -14.39 0.67
CA PHE A 100 10.18 -15.16 0.69
C PHE A 100 10.41 -16.62 0.23
N ARG A 101 11.14 -16.84 -0.87
CA ARG A 101 11.54 -18.18 -1.32
C ARG A 101 12.35 -18.94 -0.26
N GLU A 102 13.33 -18.26 0.32
CA GLU A 102 14.17 -18.80 1.39
C GLU A 102 13.32 -19.21 2.59
N PHE A 103 12.43 -18.33 3.07
CA PHE A 103 11.53 -18.59 4.18
C PHE A 103 10.64 -19.84 3.96
N VAL A 104 10.13 -20.02 2.74
CA VAL A 104 9.31 -21.20 2.39
C VAL A 104 10.12 -22.49 2.41
N SER A 105 11.40 -22.43 2.02
CA SER A 105 12.28 -23.59 2.05
C SER A 105 12.63 -24.06 3.46
N LEU A 106 12.42 -23.22 4.47
CA LEU A 106 12.66 -23.57 5.87
C LEU A 106 11.70 -24.68 6.36
N PRO A 107 12.17 -25.57 7.25
CA PRO A 107 11.31 -26.46 8.02
C PRO A 107 10.24 -25.68 8.77
N LEU A 108 9.07 -26.28 8.99
CA LEU A 108 7.92 -25.61 9.60
C LEU A 108 8.26 -25.02 10.98
N GLU A 109 9.09 -25.73 11.75
CA GLU A 109 9.53 -25.38 13.10
C GLU A 109 10.45 -24.14 13.13
N GLN A 110 11.02 -23.78 11.98
CA GLN A 110 11.88 -22.62 11.81
C GLN A 110 11.14 -21.42 11.19
N ARG A 111 9.89 -21.59 10.75
CA ARG A 111 9.13 -20.49 10.14
C ARG A 111 8.54 -19.62 11.24
N ARG A 112 9.03 -18.38 11.33
CA ARG A 112 8.56 -17.40 12.31
C ARG A 112 8.01 -16.14 11.63
N PHE A 113 6.93 -15.60 12.16
CA PHE A 113 6.34 -14.33 11.72
C PHE A 113 6.26 -13.37 12.90
N CYS A 114 6.96 -12.25 12.82
CA CYS A 114 6.86 -11.20 13.81
C CYS A 114 5.55 -10.44 13.67
N GLN A 115 4.70 -10.45 14.71
CA GLN A 115 3.43 -9.73 14.70
C GLN A 115 3.57 -8.23 14.91
N GLU A 116 4.68 -7.76 15.45
CA GLU A 116 4.93 -6.34 15.67
C GLU A 116 5.50 -5.69 14.39
N CYS A 117 6.53 -6.32 13.82
CA CYS A 117 7.15 -5.87 12.57
C CYS A 117 6.36 -6.27 11.33
N GLN A 118 5.38 -7.16 11.45
CA GLN A 118 4.58 -7.69 10.33
C GLN A 118 5.45 -8.32 9.24
N LEU A 119 6.46 -9.10 9.68
CA LEU A 119 7.56 -9.59 8.85
C LEU A 119 7.77 -11.10 9.04
N LEU A 120 7.93 -11.83 7.93
CA LEU A 120 8.47 -13.19 7.94
C LEU A 120 9.97 -13.14 8.26
N LEU A 121 10.36 -13.85 9.33
CA LEU A 121 11.72 -13.81 9.87
C LEU A 121 12.54 -14.99 9.37
N LEU A 122 13.71 -14.68 8.82
CA LEU A 122 14.76 -15.67 8.57
C LEU A 122 15.53 -15.97 9.88
N PRO A 123 16.21 -17.13 9.99
CA PRO A 123 16.91 -17.54 11.21
C PRO A 123 17.87 -16.49 11.80
N GLU A 124 18.55 -15.75 10.94
CA GLU A 124 19.54 -14.73 11.30
C GLU A 124 18.91 -13.52 12.00
N GLU A 125 17.61 -13.31 11.81
CA GLU A 125 16.87 -12.14 12.31
C GLU A 125 16.22 -12.39 13.68
N TRP A 126 16.27 -13.63 14.18
CA TRP A 126 15.57 -14.02 15.41
C TRP A 126 16.08 -13.27 16.64
N SER A 127 17.39 -13.05 16.75
CA SER A 127 17.99 -12.35 17.89
C SER A 127 17.47 -10.90 18.00
N GLY A 128 17.39 -10.19 16.88
CA GLY A 128 16.84 -8.84 16.78
C GLY A 128 15.33 -8.75 17.01
N HIS A 129 14.64 -9.89 17.02
CA HIS A 129 13.20 -9.98 17.29
C HIS A 129 12.89 -10.77 18.57
N SER A 130 13.88 -11.01 19.42
CA SER A 130 13.72 -11.82 20.65
C SER A 130 12.75 -11.20 21.66
N SER A 131 12.64 -9.86 21.69
CA SER A 131 11.68 -9.13 22.51
C SER A 131 10.31 -8.95 21.85
N HIS A 132 10.16 -9.30 20.57
CA HIS A 132 8.91 -9.13 19.84
C HIS A 132 8.02 -10.37 19.93
N LYS A 133 6.72 -10.15 19.86
CA LYS A 133 5.74 -11.24 19.71
C LYS A 133 5.84 -11.84 18.31
N ALA A 134 6.33 -13.07 18.24
CA ALA A 134 6.38 -13.84 17.00
C ALA A 134 5.41 -15.04 17.06
N LEU A 135 4.73 -15.30 15.96
CA LEU A 135 4.10 -16.60 15.70
C LEU A 135 5.20 -17.55 15.22
N ALA A 136 5.42 -18.64 15.95
CA ALA A 136 6.37 -19.69 15.56
C ALA A 136 5.65 -20.99 15.17
N ASP A 137 4.46 -21.22 15.72
CA ASP A 137 3.68 -22.42 15.42
C ASP A 137 2.74 -22.18 14.23
N ASP A 138 2.65 -23.18 13.35
CA ASP A 138 1.66 -23.24 12.26
C ASP A 138 1.82 -22.16 11.17
N ILE A 139 3.03 -21.78 10.74
CA ILE A 139 3.22 -20.99 9.50
C ILE A 139 3.31 -21.93 8.29
N THR A 140 2.19 -22.57 8.00
CA THR A 140 2.05 -23.50 6.88
C THR A 140 1.99 -22.76 5.55
N VAL A 141 2.29 -23.48 4.47
CA VAL A 141 2.14 -22.97 3.09
C VAL A 141 0.69 -22.52 2.83
N ALA A 142 -0.30 -23.23 3.39
CA ALA A 142 -1.71 -22.85 3.28
C ALA A 142 -2.00 -21.46 3.86
N ARG A 143 -1.40 -21.10 5.01
CA ARG A 143 -1.53 -19.76 5.60
C ARG A 143 -0.76 -18.71 4.81
N LEU A 144 0.43 -19.05 4.30
CA LEU A 144 1.21 -18.15 3.45
C LEU A 144 0.49 -17.82 2.13
N ARG A 145 -0.43 -18.69 1.66
CA ARG A 145 -1.33 -18.42 0.51
C ARG A 145 -2.45 -17.42 0.84
N ARG A 146 -2.69 -17.12 2.12
CA ARG A 146 -3.64 -16.09 2.57
C ARG A 146 -2.99 -15.01 3.45
N PRO A 147 -2.08 -14.17 2.89
CA PRO A 147 -1.42 -13.11 3.64
C PRO A 147 -2.38 -12.18 4.39
N SER A 148 -3.57 -11.91 3.86
CA SER A 148 -4.60 -11.08 4.51
C SER A 148 -5.19 -11.66 5.81
N LEU A 149 -4.88 -12.92 6.14
CA LEU A 149 -5.19 -13.54 7.43
C LEU A 149 -3.99 -13.57 8.38
N LEU A 150 -2.77 -13.38 7.84
CA LEU A 150 -1.54 -13.33 8.62
C LEU A 150 -1.19 -11.88 9.02
N LEU A 151 -1.30 -10.96 8.06
CA LEU A 151 -1.04 -9.54 8.24
C LEU A 151 -2.22 -8.86 8.92
N ARG A 152 -1.90 -8.00 9.89
CA ARG A 152 -2.87 -7.09 10.48
C ARG A 152 -3.28 -6.04 9.44
N PRO A 153 -4.60 -5.84 9.23
CA PRO A 153 -5.08 -4.81 8.32
C PRO A 153 -4.66 -3.40 8.76
N LEU A 154 -4.29 -2.54 7.81
CA LEU A 154 -4.00 -1.13 8.04
C LEU A 154 -5.28 -0.30 7.92
N GLU A 155 -6.07 -0.27 9.00
CA GLU A 155 -7.44 0.28 8.99
C GLU A 155 -7.54 1.81 9.08
N ASN A 156 -6.41 2.53 9.17
CA ASN A 156 -6.42 3.99 9.21
C ASN A 156 -7.04 4.56 7.92
N LYS A 157 -8.26 5.10 8.04
CA LYS A 157 -9.05 5.67 6.95
C LYS A 157 -8.39 6.87 6.24
N LYS A 158 -7.35 7.46 6.82
CA LYS A 158 -6.63 8.62 6.26
C LYS A 158 -5.40 8.22 5.44
N SER A 159 -5.03 6.95 5.45
CA SER A 159 -3.92 6.40 4.66
C SER A 159 -4.39 5.16 3.88
N ASN A 160 -4.13 3.96 4.39
CA ASN A 160 -4.37 2.70 3.68
C ASN A 160 -5.84 2.30 3.61
N ALA A 161 -6.63 2.59 4.65
CA ALA A 161 -8.05 2.25 4.74
C ALA A 161 -8.36 0.78 4.35
N GLN A 162 -7.54 -0.17 4.82
CA GLN A 162 -7.58 -1.56 4.38
C GLN A 162 -8.76 -2.31 5.02
N TYR A 163 -9.94 -2.20 4.42
CA TYR A 163 -11.15 -2.94 4.82
C TYR A 163 -11.28 -4.20 3.97
N LEU A 164 -10.97 -5.34 4.57
CA LEU A 164 -10.91 -6.61 3.86
C LEU A 164 -12.29 -7.23 3.68
N PHE A 165 -12.59 -7.73 2.48
CA PHE A 165 -13.83 -8.46 2.21
C PHE A 165 -14.07 -9.61 3.19
N ALA A 166 -15.32 -9.77 3.63
CA ALA A 166 -15.75 -10.99 4.29
C ALA A 166 -15.63 -12.19 3.33
N ASP A 167 -15.36 -13.37 3.88
CA ASP A 167 -15.05 -14.57 3.09
C ASP A 167 -16.20 -14.93 2.12
N ARG A 168 -17.46 -14.85 2.58
CA ARG A 168 -18.66 -15.05 1.75
C ARG A 168 -18.74 -14.10 0.56
N SER A 169 -18.50 -12.80 0.78
CA SER A 169 -18.56 -11.79 -0.29
C SER A 169 -17.45 -12.01 -1.32
N CYS A 170 -16.28 -12.43 -0.84
CA CYS A 170 -15.12 -12.70 -1.66
C CYS A 170 -15.33 -13.91 -2.59
N HIS A 171 -15.95 -14.99 -2.08
CA HIS A 171 -16.36 -16.14 -2.88
C HIS A 171 -17.45 -15.78 -3.90
N PHE A 172 -18.47 -15.01 -3.47
CA PHE A 172 -19.50 -14.52 -4.40
C PHE A 172 -18.89 -13.74 -5.57
N LEU A 173 -17.94 -12.83 -5.31
CA LEU A 173 -17.25 -12.08 -6.37
C LEU A 173 -16.44 -13.00 -7.30
N LEU A 174 -15.75 -13.99 -6.73
CA LEU A 174 -14.99 -14.97 -7.51
C LEU A 174 -15.89 -15.79 -8.44
N ASP A 175 -17.00 -16.31 -7.91
CA ASP A 175 -17.97 -17.09 -8.67
C ASP A 175 -18.64 -16.27 -9.76
N LEU A 176 -18.98 -15.00 -9.47
CA LEU A 176 -19.50 -14.06 -10.46
C LEU A 176 -18.50 -13.83 -11.60
N LEU A 177 -17.23 -13.54 -11.27
CA LEU A 177 -16.18 -13.33 -12.28
C LEU A 177 -15.97 -14.58 -13.14
N ALA A 178 -15.95 -15.76 -12.52
CA ALA A 178 -15.82 -17.03 -13.22
C ALA A 178 -17.04 -17.33 -14.11
N GLY A 179 -18.26 -17.11 -13.60
CA GLY A 179 -19.51 -17.32 -14.32
C GLY A 179 -19.68 -16.39 -15.53
N LEU A 180 -19.14 -15.18 -15.45
CA LEU A 180 -19.07 -14.24 -16.59
C LEU A 180 -17.93 -14.58 -17.57
N GLY A 181 -17.11 -15.60 -17.29
CA GLY A 181 -16.04 -16.04 -18.18
C GLY A 181 -14.78 -15.17 -18.18
N PHE A 182 -14.57 -14.33 -17.14
CA PHE A 182 -13.35 -13.54 -17.04
C PHE A 182 -12.13 -14.42 -16.75
N ARG A 183 -11.07 -14.26 -17.57
CA ARG A 183 -9.82 -15.02 -17.42
C ARG A 183 -8.66 -14.22 -16.84
N LYS A 184 -8.77 -12.89 -16.82
CA LYS A 184 -7.73 -11.98 -16.32
C LYS A 184 -8.38 -10.93 -15.43
N VAL A 185 -7.92 -10.82 -14.19
CA VAL A 185 -8.48 -9.89 -13.18
C VAL A 185 -7.36 -9.01 -12.62
N LEU A 186 -7.44 -7.71 -12.87
CA LEU A 186 -6.57 -6.73 -12.24
C LEU A 186 -7.18 -6.32 -10.89
N CYS A 187 -6.58 -6.79 -9.80
CA CYS A 187 -7.00 -6.50 -8.43
C CYS A 187 -6.31 -5.22 -7.96
N ILE A 188 -7.01 -4.09 -7.91
CA ILE A 188 -6.48 -2.84 -7.36
C ILE A 188 -7.01 -2.70 -5.92
N GLY A 189 -6.14 -2.78 -4.92
CA GLY A 189 -6.52 -2.70 -3.51
C GLY A 189 -7.42 -3.84 -3.03
N ALA A 190 -7.35 -5.01 -3.68
CA ALA A 190 -8.24 -6.16 -3.41
C ALA A 190 -7.44 -7.43 -3.07
N PRO A 191 -6.63 -7.44 -1.98
CA PRO A 191 -5.73 -8.55 -1.67
C PRO A 191 -6.47 -9.87 -1.45
N ARG A 192 -7.59 -9.88 -0.71
CA ARG A 192 -8.38 -11.10 -0.45
C ARG A 192 -8.98 -11.74 -1.69
N LEU A 193 -9.50 -10.96 -2.63
CA LEU A 193 -10.03 -11.50 -3.87
C LEU A 193 -8.89 -12.09 -4.71
N HIS A 194 -7.76 -11.39 -4.79
CA HIS A 194 -6.56 -11.92 -5.42
C HIS A 194 -6.15 -13.26 -4.78
N GLU A 195 -6.19 -13.40 -3.44
CA GLU A 195 -5.87 -14.66 -2.70
C GLU A 195 -6.75 -15.82 -3.16
N LEU A 196 -8.06 -15.61 -3.17
CA LEU A 196 -9.01 -16.66 -3.53
C LEU A 196 -8.89 -17.07 -5.00
N ILE A 197 -8.67 -16.13 -5.93
CA ILE A 197 -8.43 -16.47 -7.34
C ILE A 197 -7.24 -17.44 -7.46
N LYS A 198 -6.16 -17.14 -6.74
CA LYS A 198 -4.94 -17.94 -6.75
C LYS A 198 -5.14 -19.32 -6.12
N ILE A 199 -5.87 -19.41 -5.01
CA ILE A 199 -6.21 -20.69 -4.37
C ILE A 199 -7.10 -21.55 -5.28
N ARG A 200 -8.15 -20.97 -5.87
CA ARG A 200 -9.04 -21.65 -6.83
C ARG A 200 -8.26 -22.30 -7.97
N ASN A 201 -7.26 -21.61 -8.51
CA ASN A 201 -6.46 -22.16 -9.61
C ASN A 201 -5.68 -23.42 -9.22
N GLN A 202 -5.28 -23.57 -7.95
CA GLN A 202 -4.56 -24.75 -7.47
C GLN A 202 -5.48 -25.96 -7.29
N GLU A 203 -6.78 -25.75 -7.09
CA GLU A 203 -7.74 -26.85 -6.94
C GLU A 203 -7.98 -27.61 -8.26
N GLY A 204 -7.57 -27.05 -9.42
CA GLY A 204 -7.63 -27.73 -10.72
C GLY A 204 -9.04 -28.00 -11.25
N ARG A 205 -10.08 -27.51 -10.58
CA ARG A 205 -11.50 -27.77 -10.91
C ARG A 205 -12.02 -26.96 -12.10
N SER A 206 -11.28 -25.98 -12.57
CA SER A 206 -11.72 -25.03 -13.60
C SER A 206 -10.52 -24.41 -14.33
N GLU A 207 -10.79 -23.77 -15.46
CA GLU A 207 -9.77 -23.00 -16.18
C GLU A 207 -9.16 -21.91 -15.29
N ALA A 208 -7.83 -21.81 -15.33
CA ALA A 208 -7.05 -20.92 -14.47
C ALA A 208 -7.32 -19.44 -14.81
N MET A 209 -7.65 -18.67 -13.78
CA MET A 209 -7.87 -17.23 -13.88
C MET A 209 -6.59 -16.48 -13.48
N LYS A 210 -5.99 -15.72 -14.40
CA LYS A 210 -4.83 -14.88 -14.10
C LYS A 210 -5.26 -13.68 -13.26
N SER A 211 -4.44 -13.30 -12.30
CA SER A 211 -4.69 -12.13 -11.47
C SER A 211 -3.40 -11.43 -11.09
N LEU A 212 -3.42 -10.10 -11.10
CA LEU A 212 -2.34 -9.22 -10.65
C LEU A 212 -2.87 -8.29 -9.56
N LEU A 213 -2.13 -8.13 -8.46
CA LEU A 213 -2.47 -7.19 -7.39
C LEU A 213 -1.63 -5.92 -7.52
N LEU A 214 -2.31 -4.79 -7.58
CA LEU A 214 -1.73 -3.46 -7.41
C LEU A 214 -2.20 -2.94 -6.07
N ASP A 215 -1.27 -2.78 -5.13
CA ASP A 215 -1.54 -2.30 -3.78
C ASP A 215 -0.39 -1.40 -3.31
N ILE A 216 -0.72 -0.41 -2.50
CA ILE A 216 0.28 0.49 -1.89
C ILE A 216 0.91 -0.15 -0.65
N ASP A 217 0.25 -1.15 -0.05
CA ASP A 217 0.78 -1.93 1.05
C ASP A 217 1.88 -2.89 0.57
N PHE A 218 3.13 -2.46 0.71
CA PHE A 218 4.32 -3.24 0.32
C PHE A 218 4.43 -4.58 1.06
N ARG A 219 3.71 -4.79 2.16
CA ARG A 219 3.71 -6.08 2.88
C ARG A 219 3.00 -7.17 2.08
N CYS A 220 2.18 -6.78 1.09
CA CYS A 220 1.55 -7.71 0.15
C CYS A 220 2.52 -8.29 -0.89
N VAL A 221 3.81 -7.90 -0.88
CA VAL A 221 4.84 -8.31 -1.86
C VAL A 221 5.28 -9.78 -1.72
N TYR A 222 4.90 -10.51 -0.66
CA TYR A 222 5.17 -11.94 -0.47
C TYR A 222 4.57 -12.89 -1.54
N ARG A 223 4.22 -12.38 -2.72
CA ARG A 223 3.18 -12.94 -3.57
C ARG A 223 3.46 -12.94 -5.07
N MET A 224 4.49 -12.24 -5.54
CA MET A 224 4.72 -12.18 -6.99
C MET A 224 5.22 -13.51 -7.59
N GLU A 225 5.87 -14.41 -6.84
CA GLU A 225 6.55 -15.57 -7.45
C GLU A 225 6.16 -16.96 -6.93
N TRP A 226 5.26 -17.08 -5.96
CA TRP A 226 4.76 -18.41 -5.52
C TRP A 226 4.11 -19.24 -6.63
N PHE A 227 3.63 -18.60 -7.69
CA PHE A 227 2.88 -19.26 -8.76
C PHE A 227 3.68 -19.45 -10.05
N ASP A 228 4.89 -18.90 -10.13
CA ASP A 228 5.86 -19.16 -11.20
C ASP A 228 6.99 -20.09 -10.72
N LEU A 229 6.95 -20.52 -9.45
CA LEU A 229 7.78 -21.57 -8.91
C LEU A 229 6.91 -22.81 -8.77
N ASP A 230 7.09 -23.77 -9.68
CA ASP A 230 6.59 -25.13 -9.53
C ASP A 230 7.23 -25.76 -8.28
N LEU A 231 6.60 -25.57 -7.11
CA LEU A 231 6.87 -26.30 -5.86
C LEU A 231 5.72 -27.27 -5.57
#